data_AF-A0A7J8QA64-F1
#
_entry.id   AF-A0A7J8QA64-F1
#
_cell.length_a   1.000
_cell.length_b   1.000
_cell.length_c   1.000
_cell.angle_alpha   90.00
_cell.angle_beta   90.00
_cell.angle_gamma   90.00
#
_symmetry.space_group_name_H-M   'P 1'
#
loop_
_entity.id
_entity.type
_entity.pdbx_description
1 polymer ?
#
loop_
_entity_poly.entity_id
_entity_poly.type
_entity_poly.pdbx_seq_one_letter_code
_entity_poly.pdbx_strand_id
1 'polypeptide(L)'
;MNAPPRDYSIHGTTAGKIFTIIGASSNLMFAFNTGMVPEIQATLRQPAVENMLKALYFQFTIGVVPMYAIIFIGYWAYGASASTYLLSNVSGPVWVKAAANISAFLQSVIALHIFASPAYEYMDTKFKITGGAFELKSLTFRIVARGGYLVISSTVSALLPFLGDFESLTGALSTFPLTFILASHMYLVAKKSSLSSLQQSWLWLNVVFFSCMSIAATVAAIRLIVVDSKKYHVFADV
;
A
#
# COMPACT_ATOMS: atom_id res chain seq x y z
N MET A 1 10.90 -20.47 -30.15
CA MET A 1 9.77 -20.10 -29.26
C MET A 1 9.24 -18.77 -29.74
N ASN A 2 8.12 -18.76 -30.46
CA ASN A 2 7.47 -17.51 -30.85
C ASN A 2 6.62 -17.06 -29.67
N ALA A 3 7.01 -15.97 -29.02
CA ALA A 3 6.16 -15.34 -28.03
C ALA A 3 4.84 -14.90 -28.72
N PRO A 4 3.68 -15.06 -28.07
CA PRO A 4 2.43 -14.57 -28.62
C PRO A 4 2.53 -13.06 -28.89
N PRO A 5 1.79 -12.53 -29.89
CA PRO A 5 1.81 -11.12 -30.22
C PRO A 5 1.43 -10.28 -29.00
N ARG A 6 2.22 -9.24 -28.72
CA ARG A 6 2.02 -8.37 -27.56
C ARG A 6 0.97 -7.31 -27.92
N ASP A 7 -0.10 -7.27 -27.15
CA ASP A 7 -1.14 -6.26 -27.27
C ASP A 7 -0.92 -5.17 -26.22
N TYR A 8 -0.91 -3.91 -26.64
CA TYR A 8 -0.78 -2.74 -25.76
C TYR A 8 -2.03 -1.85 -25.80
N SER A 9 -3.10 -2.31 -26.45
CA SER A 9 -4.35 -1.57 -26.51
C SER A 9 -5.02 -1.56 -25.13
N ILE A 10 -5.53 -0.38 -24.75
CA ILE A 10 -6.28 -0.22 -23.51
C ILE A 10 -7.72 -0.65 -23.79
N HIS A 11 -8.09 -1.82 -23.28
CA HIS A 11 -9.44 -2.38 -23.44
C HIS A 11 -10.46 -1.71 -22.51
N GLY A 12 -11.74 -1.75 -22.91
CA GLY A 12 -12.87 -1.23 -22.12
C GLY A 12 -13.49 0.05 -22.64
N THR A 13 -14.59 0.46 -22.00
CA THR A 13 -15.34 1.69 -22.35
C THR A 13 -14.55 2.94 -21.95
N THR A 14 -14.81 4.09 -22.58
CA THR A 14 -14.17 5.37 -22.25
C THR A 14 -14.26 5.70 -20.75
N ALA A 15 -15.44 5.51 -20.15
CA ALA A 15 -15.63 5.68 -18.72
C ALA A 15 -14.77 4.69 -17.92
N GLY A 16 -14.72 3.40 -18.31
CA GLY A 16 -13.86 2.39 -17.69
C GLY A 16 -12.40 2.81 -17.65
N LYS A 17 -11.87 3.31 -18.77
CA LYS A 17 -10.47 3.78 -18.87
C LYS A 17 -10.16 4.89 -17.88
N ILE A 18 -11.06 5.87 -17.73
CA ILE A 18 -10.88 6.98 -16.79
C ILE A 18 -10.78 6.45 -15.35
N PHE A 19 -11.71 5.57 -14.95
CA PHE A 19 -11.69 4.99 -13.62
C PHE A 19 -10.45 4.12 -13.37
N THR A 20 -10.00 3.35 -14.36
CA THR A 20 -8.77 2.56 -14.28
C THR A 20 -7.54 3.47 -14.14
N ILE A 21 -7.45 4.59 -14.85
CA ILE A 21 -6.34 5.55 -14.72
C ILE A 21 -6.30 6.17 -13.33
N ILE A 22 -7.45 6.62 -12.82
CA ILE A 22 -7.55 7.18 -11.47
C ILE A 22 -7.16 6.11 -10.44
N GLY A 23 -7.69 4.89 -10.58
CA GLY A 23 -7.37 3.79 -9.68
C GLY A 23 -5.88 3.42 -9.69
N ALA A 24 -5.28 3.35 -10.88
CA ALA A 24 -3.85 3.09 -11.07
C ALA A 24 -2.96 4.19 -10.45
N SER A 25 -3.38 5.46 -10.53
CA SER A 25 -2.67 6.55 -9.84
C SER A 25 -2.65 6.34 -8.33
N SER A 26 -3.75 5.81 -7.77
CA SER A 26 -3.82 5.50 -6.34
C SER A 26 -2.96 4.29 -5.97
N ASN A 27 -2.92 3.24 -6.80
CA ASN A 27 -2.01 2.09 -6.61
C ASN A 27 -0.55 2.53 -6.58
N LEU A 28 -0.17 3.40 -7.51
CA LEU A 28 1.19 3.93 -7.56
C LEU A 28 1.52 4.68 -6.26
N MET A 29 0.61 5.49 -5.75
CA MET A 29 0.83 6.21 -4.50
C MET A 29 0.87 5.26 -3.29
N PHE A 30 -0.01 4.25 -3.26
CA PHE A 30 -0.01 3.21 -2.23
C PHE A 30 1.35 2.50 -2.12
N ALA A 31 2.01 2.22 -3.24
CA ALA A 31 3.35 1.62 -3.25
C ALA A 31 4.43 2.48 -2.56
N PHE A 32 4.21 3.79 -2.44
CA PHE A 32 5.09 4.73 -1.73
C PHE A 32 4.53 5.14 -0.36
N ASN A 33 3.76 4.28 0.30
CA ASN A 33 3.23 4.57 1.63
C ASN A 33 4.36 4.78 2.66
N THR A 34 4.40 5.96 3.28
CA THR A 34 5.40 6.36 4.28
C THR A 34 4.85 6.38 5.72
N GLY A 35 3.65 5.84 5.96
CA GLY A 35 2.96 5.92 7.25
C GLY A 35 3.73 5.35 8.44
N MET A 36 4.66 4.41 8.22
CA MET A 36 5.52 3.85 9.28
C MET A 36 6.77 4.67 9.60
N VAL A 37 7.15 5.63 8.74
CA VAL A 37 8.37 6.41 8.93
C VAL A 37 8.34 7.21 10.26
N PRO A 38 7.25 7.89 10.64
CA PRO A 38 7.19 8.59 11.92
C PRO A 38 7.35 7.68 13.14
N GLU A 39 6.80 6.47 13.08
CA GLU A 39 6.89 5.48 14.16
C GLU A 39 8.34 4.99 14.35
N ILE A 40 9.01 4.69 13.23
CA ILE A 40 10.43 4.33 13.24
C ILE A 40 11.27 5.51 13.76
N GLN A 41 10.95 6.74 13.37
CA GLN A 41 11.62 7.94 13.87
C GLN A 41 11.44 8.14 15.38
N ALA A 42 10.24 7.87 15.90
CA ALA A 42 9.93 8.04 17.32
C ALA A 42 10.67 7.03 18.21
N THR A 43 11.03 5.86 17.68
CA THR A 43 11.71 4.79 18.42
C THR A 43 13.24 4.86 18.34
N LEU A 44 13.80 5.49 17.30
CA LEU A 44 15.24 5.61 17.10
C LEU A 44 15.88 6.75 17.94
N ARG A 45 17.07 6.50 18.47
CA ARG A 45 17.93 7.51 19.12
C ARG A 45 19.04 7.98 18.19
N GLN A 46 19.53 9.20 18.36
CA GLN A 46 20.73 9.68 17.65
C GLN A 46 21.92 8.73 17.91
N PRO A 47 22.75 8.38 16.91
CA PRO A 47 22.85 8.90 15.53
C PRO A 47 21.99 8.16 14.48
N ALA A 48 21.18 7.18 14.88
CA ALA A 48 20.44 6.33 13.94
C ALA A 48 19.38 7.11 13.12
N VAL A 49 18.87 8.23 13.65
CA VAL A 49 17.93 9.11 12.95
C VAL A 49 18.56 9.73 11.70
N GLU A 50 19.82 10.18 11.78
CA GLU A 50 20.52 10.77 10.63
C GLU A 50 20.78 9.72 9.53
N ASN A 51 21.20 8.52 9.93
CA ASN A 51 21.40 7.41 9.01
C ASN A 51 20.08 6.98 8.34
N MET A 52 18.97 7.03 9.08
CA MET A 52 17.65 6.74 8.53
C MET A 52 17.22 7.78 7.48
N LEU A 53 17.51 9.07 7.68
CA LEU A 53 17.25 10.10 6.66
C LEU A 53 18.08 9.87 5.39
N LYS A 54 19.37 9.51 5.52
CA LYS A 54 20.22 9.15 4.38
C LYS A 54 19.66 7.94 3.62
N ALA A 55 19.19 6.92 4.35
CA ALA A 55 18.53 5.76 3.76
C ALA A 55 17.23 6.14 3.04
N LEU A 56 16.45 7.06 3.60
CA LEU A 56 15.22 7.56 2.99
C LEU A 56 15.50 8.30 1.67
N TYR A 57 16.50 9.19 1.66
CA TYR A 57 16.94 9.86 0.44
C TYR A 57 17.43 8.87 -0.62
N PHE A 58 18.23 7.87 -0.22
CA PHE A 58 18.67 6.81 -1.13
C PHE A 58 17.47 6.03 -1.71
N GLN A 59 16.51 5.65 -0.87
CA GLN A 59 15.33 4.89 -1.30
C GLN A 59 14.47 5.67 -2.30
N PHE A 60 14.22 6.96 -2.06
CA PHE A 60 13.40 7.79 -2.93
C PHE A 60 14.12 8.32 -4.18
N THR A 61 15.43 8.10 -4.30
CA THR A 61 16.20 8.49 -5.50
C THR A 61 16.59 7.26 -6.31
N ILE A 62 17.51 6.45 -5.79
CA ILE A 62 18.08 5.28 -6.47
C ILE A 62 17.23 4.04 -6.20
N GLY A 63 16.69 3.89 -4.99
CA GLY A 63 15.93 2.71 -4.58
C GLY A 63 14.61 2.50 -5.36
N VAL A 64 14.10 3.52 -6.05
CA VAL A 64 12.90 3.40 -6.89
C VAL A 64 13.20 2.79 -8.26
N VAL A 65 14.46 2.84 -8.73
CA VAL A 65 14.84 2.37 -10.07
C VAL A 65 14.48 0.90 -10.30
N PRO A 66 14.76 -0.04 -9.37
CA PRO A 66 14.33 -1.44 -9.53
C PRO A 66 12.81 -1.61 -9.65
N MET A 67 12.03 -0.83 -8.90
CA MET A 67 10.57 -0.85 -8.97
C MET A 67 10.10 -0.43 -10.36
N TYR A 68 10.58 0.72 -10.87
CA TYR A 68 10.22 1.17 -12.22
C TYR A 68 10.72 0.22 -13.31
N ALA A 69 11.89 -0.39 -13.14
CA ALA A 69 12.38 -1.41 -14.07
C ALA A 69 11.41 -2.59 -14.16
N ILE A 70 10.94 -3.11 -13.02
CA ILE A 70 9.95 -4.20 -12.99
C ILE A 70 8.64 -3.76 -13.66
N ILE A 71 8.15 -2.55 -13.39
CA ILE A 71 6.90 -2.03 -13.98
C ILE A 71 7.02 -1.90 -15.50
N PHE A 72 8.07 -1.24 -16.00
CA PHE A 72 8.22 -1.00 -17.43
C PHE A 72 8.56 -2.27 -18.21
N ILE A 73 9.48 -3.11 -17.69
CA ILE A 73 9.84 -4.38 -18.34
C ILE A 73 8.66 -5.34 -18.28
N GLY A 74 7.94 -5.40 -17.15
CA GLY A 74 6.75 -6.24 -16.99
C GLY A 74 5.65 -5.86 -17.98
N TYR A 75 5.33 -4.56 -18.08
CA TYR A 75 4.35 -4.08 -19.06
C TYR A 75 4.84 -4.29 -20.51
N TRP A 76 6.13 -4.10 -20.79
CA TRP A 76 6.72 -4.40 -22.11
C TRP A 76 6.69 -5.89 -22.45
N ALA A 77 6.75 -6.78 -21.45
CA ALA A 77 6.70 -8.22 -21.65
C ALA A 77 5.26 -8.74 -21.86
N TYR A 78 4.30 -8.26 -21.06
CA TYR A 78 2.94 -8.81 -20.99
C TYR A 78 1.85 -7.92 -21.59
N GLY A 79 2.13 -6.64 -21.80
CA GLY A 79 1.18 -5.68 -22.36
C GLY A 79 -0.13 -5.60 -21.56
N ALA A 80 -1.25 -5.52 -22.27
CA ALA A 80 -2.60 -5.47 -21.72
C ALA A 80 -3.00 -6.73 -20.91
N SER A 81 -2.28 -7.84 -21.08
CA SER A 81 -2.52 -9.09 -20.34
C SER A 81 -1.79 -9.15 -19.00
N ALA A 82 -1.07 -8.10 -18.59
CA ALA A 82 -0.40 -8.03 -17.30
C ALA A 82 -1.42 -8.12 -16.16
N SER A 83 -1.30 -9.13 -15.31
CA SER A 83 -2.10 -9.25 -14.09
C SER A 83 -1.55 -8.33 -13.00
N THR A 84 -2.40 -8.05 -12.00
CA THR A 84 -1.98 -7.32 -10.80
C THR A 84 -0.85 -8.05 -10.06
N TYR A 85 -0.96 -9.37 -9.91
CA TYR A 85 0.09 -10.19 -9.35
C TYR A 85 1.01 -10.73 -10.45
N LEU A 86 2.02 -9.93 -10.80
CA LEU A 86 2.88 -10.14 -11.97
C LEU A 86 3.46 -11.57 -12.08
N LEU A 87 3.75 -12.23 -10.96
CA LEU A 87 4.27 -13.60 -10.94
C LEU A 87 3.32 -14.62 -11.59
N SER A 88 2.01 -14.35 -11.67
CA SER A 88 1.06 -15.24 -12.36
C SER A 88 1.22 -15.23 -13.89
N ASN A 89 1.78 -14.17 -14.47
CA ASN A 89 2.09 -14.11 -15.91
C ASN A 89 3.45 -14.76 -16.26
N VAL A 90 4.30 -15.01 -15.26
CA VAL A 90 5.64 -15.53 -15.49
C VAL A 90 5.58 -17.00 -15.91
N SER A 91 6.08 -17.29 -17.12
CA SER A 91 6.34 -18.64 -17.60
C SER A 91 7.82 -18.97 -17.41
N GLY A 92 8.12 -20.18 -16.90
CA GLY A 92 9.48 -20.56 -16.58
C GLY A 92 9.56 -21.80 -15.68
N PRO A 93 10.78 -22.20 -15.27
CA PRO A 93 10.98 -23.36 -14.40
C PRO A 93 10.18 -23.24 -13.10
N VAL A 94 9.54 -24.34 -12.69
CA VAL A 94 8.66 -24.37 -11.51
C VAL A 94 9.40 -23.94 -10.24
N TRP A 95 10.68 -24.31 -10.10
CA TRP A 95 11.49 -23.94 -8.94
C TRP A 95 11.71 -22.43 -8.79
N VAL A 96 11.87 -21.70 -9.91
CA VAL A 96 12.05 -20.23 -9.88
C VAL A 96 10.77 -19.57 -9.39
N LYS A 97 9.62 -20.00 -9.93
CA LYS A 97 8.32 -19.50 -9.51
C LYS A 97 8.04 -19.82 -8.05
N ALA A 98 8.36 -21.03 -7.61
CA ALA A 98 8.23 -21.43 -6.21
C ALA A 98 9.10 -20.57 -5.29
N ALA A 99 10.38 -20.38 -5.62
CA ALA A 99 11.30 -19.55 -4.85
C ALA A 99 10.83 -18.08 -4.75
N ALA A 100 10.29 -17.54 -5.85
CA ALA A 100 9.77 -16.18 -5.88
C ALA A 100 8.50 -16.03 -5.01
N ASN A 101 7.57 -17.00 -5.08
CA ASN A 101 6.37 -17.01 -4.23
C ASN A 101 6.74 -17.20 -2.74
N ILE A 102 7.69 -18.08 -2.41
CA ILE A 102 8.17 -18.26 -1.02
C ILE A 102 8.80 -16.97 -0.50
N SER A 103 9.63 -16.31 -1.31
CA SER A 103 10.24 -15.03 -0.94
C SER A 103 9.19 -13.96 -0.70
N ALA A 104 8.19 -13.84 -1.59
CA ALA A 104 7.07 -12.92 -1.42
C ALA A 104 6.29 -13.21 -0.13
N PHE A 105 5.98 -14.48 0.14
CA PHE A 105 5.29 -14.91 1.36
C PHE A 105 6.07 -14.54 2.63
N LEU A 106 7.37 -14.86 2.68
CA LEU A 106 8.21 -14.51 3.83
C LEU A 106 8.28 -13.00 4.05
N GLN A 107 8.41 -12.22 2.96
CA GLN A 107 8.39 -10.77 3.05
C GLN A 107 7.05 -10.24 3.56
N SER A 108 5.91 -10.81 3.13
CA SER A 108 4.59 -10.44 3.64
C SER A 108 4.44 -10.72 5.13
N VAL A 109 5.00 -11.81 5.65
CA VAL A 109 5.01 -12.10 7.10
C VAL A 109 5.77 -11.03 7.87
N ILE A 110 6.94 -10.62 7.39
CA ILE A 110 7.76 -9.57 8.02
C ILE A 110 7.01 -8.23 7.97
N ALA A 111 6.48 -7.86 6.79
CA ALA A 111 5.73 -6.62 6.62
C ALA A 111 4.51 -6.57 7.55
N LEU A 112 3.74 -7.65 7.66
CA LEU A 112 2.58 -7.73 8.53
C LEU A 112 2.93 -7.44 10.00
N HIS A 113 4.06 -7.97 10.50
CA HIS A 113 4.50 -7.71 11.86
C HIS A 113 4.89 -6.24 12.07
N ILE A 114 5.61 -5.65 11.12
CA ILE A 114 6.03 -4.25 11.19
C ILE A 114 4.81 -3.33 11.18
N PHE A 115 3.90 -3.51 10.22
CA PHE A 115 2.73 -2.66 10.05
C PHE A 115 1.62 -2.90 11.10
N ALA A 116 1.55 -4.08 11.72
CA ALA A 116 0.59 -4.35 12.79
C ALA A 116 1.07 -3.83 14.17
N SER A 117 2.38 -3.56 14.34
CA SER A 117 2.95 -3.12 15.61
C SER A 117 2.23 -1.90 16.22
N PRO A 118 1.98 -0.80 15.47
CA PRO A 118 1.29 0.37 16.03
C PRO A 118 -0.16 0.07 16.42
N ALA A 119 -0.83 -0.82 15.67
CA ALA A 119 -2.19 -1.25 15.99
C ALA A 119 -2.22 -2.05 17.30
N TYR A 120 -1.23 -2.92 17.52
CA TYR A 120 -1.09 -3.69 18.76
C TYR A 120 -0.80 -2.78 19.95
N GLU A 121 0.07 -1.80 19.80
CA GLU A 121 0.37 -0.81 20.84
C GLU A 121 -0.85 0.05 21.18
N TYR A 122 -1.59 0.49 20.15
CA TYR A 122 -2.85 1.21 20.34
C TYR A 122 -3.88 0.38 21.12
N MET A 123 -4.02 -0.91 20.79
CA MET A 123 -4.91 -1.82 21.52
C MET A 123 -4.46 -1.98 22.98
N ASP A 124 -3.19 -2.28 23.22
CA ASP A 124 -2.65 -2.45 24.58
C ASP A 124 -2.87 -1.17 25.43
N THR A 125 -2.66 0.02 24.84
CA THR A 125 -2.89 1.31 25.50
C THR A 125 -4.37 1.56 25.78
N LYS A 126 -5.24 1.34 24.79
CA LYS A 126 -6.68 1.59 24.90
C LYS A 126 -7.35 0.69 25.94
N PHE A 127 -6.93 -0.58 26.00
CA PHE A 127 -7.45 -1.55 26.96
C PHE A 127 -6.65 -1.58 28.27
N LYS A 128 -5.71 -0.64 28.47
CA LYS A 128 -4.88 -0.47 29.67
C LYS A 128 -4.21 -1.78 30.11
N ILE A 129 -3.66 -2.51 29.16
CA ILE A 129 -2.92 -3.75 29.40
C ILE A 129 -1.51 -3.38 29.86
N THR A 130 -1.36 -3.11 31.17
CA THR A 130 -0.10 -2.66 31.77
C THR A 130 0.67 -3.76 32.52
N GLY A 131 0.26 -5.03 32.37
CA GLY A 131 0.88 -6.16 33.03
C GLY A 131 2.16 -6.66 32.34
N GLY A 132 2.99 -7.39 33.08
CA GLY A 132 4.19 -8.06 32.57
C GLY A 132 3.88 -8.98 31.37
N ALA A 133 4.89 -9.23 30.53
CA ALA A 133 4.73 -10.01 29.30
C ALA A 133 4.14 -11.42 29.50
N PHE A 134 4.33 -11.99 30.69
CA PHE A 134 3.88 -13.33 31.06
C PHE A 134 2.71 -13.34 32.06
N GLU A 135 2.16 -12.19 32.43
CA GLU A 135 0.95 -12.18 33.25
C GLU A 135 -0.21 -12.78 32.44
N LEU A 136 -0.85 -13.82 32.97
CA LEU A 136 -1.85 -14.61 32.25
C LEU A 136 -2.93 -13.75 31.59
N LYS A 137 -3.47 -12.75 32.30
CA LYS A 137 -4.50 -11.85 31.77
C LYS A 137 -4.00 -11.04 30.57
N SER A 138 -2.79 -10.49 30.66
CA SER A 138 -2.16 -9.69 29.60
C SER A 138 -1.73 -10.56 28.41
N LEU A 139 -1.21 -11.76 28.69
CA LEU A 139 -0.81 -12.74 27.68
C LEU A 139 -2.02 -13.25 26.89
N THR A 140 -3.09 -13.67 27.56
CA THR A 140 -4.33 -14.12 26.91
C THR A 140 -4.93 -13.00 26.07
N PHE A 141 -4.99 -11.77 26.58
CA PHE A 141 -5.47 -10.64 25.80
C PHE A 141 -4.64 -10.44 24.52
N ARG A 142 -3.30 -10.42 24.63
CA ARG A 142 -2.41 -10.24 23.47
C ARG A 142 -2.56 -11.36 22.44
N ILE A 143 -2.67 -12.62 22.88
CA ILE A 143 -2.88 -13.76 21.96
C ILE A 143 -4.21 -13.60 21.23
N VAL A 144 -5.30 -13.29 21.95
CA VAL A 144 -6.62 -13.13 21.33
C VAL A 144 -6.67 -11.91 20.41
N ALA A 145 -6.16 -10.77 20.85
CA ALA A 145 -6.13 -9.52 20.08
C ALA A 145 -5.29 -9.65 18.82
N ARG A 146 -4.02 -10.07 18.95
CA ARG A 146 -3.07 -10.17 17.84
C ARG A 146 -3.42 -11.34 16.93
N GLY A 147 -3.77 -12.50 17.50
CA GLY A 147 -4.24 -13.67 16.75
C GLY A 147 -5.53 -13.36 15.98
N GLY A 148 -6.49 -12.71 16.62
CA GLY A 148 -7.72 -12.25 15.97
C GLY A 148 -7.46 -11.28 14.82
N TYR A 149 -6.56 -10.31 15.00
CA TYR A 149 -6.15 -9.40 13.93
C TYR A 149 -5.54 -10.15 12.74
N LEU A 150 -4.66 -11.11 12.99
CA LEU A 150 -4.03 -11.94 11.95
C LEU A 150 -5.07 -12.81 11.22
N VAL A 151 -5.98 -13.44 11.95
CA VAL A 151 -7.03 -14.29 11.36
C VAL A 151 -7.98 -13.46 10.51
N ILE A 152 -8.44 -12.31 11.01
CA ILE A 152 -9.34 -11.43 10.25
C ILE A 152 -8.65 -10.90 9.00
N SER A 153 -7.43 -10.37 9.11
CA SER A 153 -6.70 -9.81 7.97
C SER A 153 -6.38 -10.87 6.90
N SER A 154 -5.95 -12.06 7.30
CA SER A 154 -5.71 -13.18 6.37
C SER A 154 -7.00 -13.68 5.72
N THR A 155 -8.10 -13.76 6.47
CA THR A 155 -9.41 -14.16 5.93
C THR A 155 -9.92 -13.13 4.91
N VAL A 156 -9.85 -11.84 5.24
CA VAL A 156 -10.22 -10.76 4.30
C VAL A 156 -9.34 -10.82 3.06
N SER A 157 -8.03 -11.01 3.21
CA SER A 157 -7.11 -11.14 2.07
C SER A 157 -7.41 -12.37 1.20
N ALA A 158 -7.83 -13.49 1.80
CA ALA A 158 -8.19 -14.71 1.07
C ALA A 158 -9.53 -14.58 0.33
N LEU A 159 -10.45 -13.75 0.83
CA LEU A 159 -11.75 -13.48 0.23
C LEU A 159 -11.72 -12.42 -0.88
N LEU A 160 -10.65 -11.63 -0.98
CA LEU A 160 -10.53 -10.53 -1.93
C LEU A 160 -9.69 -10.96 -3.16
N PRO A 161 -10.33 -11.33 -4.29
CA PRO A 161 -9.60 -11.73 -5.49
C PRO A 161 -8.98 -10.54 -6.26
N PHE A 162 -9.38 -9.30 -5.93
CA PHE A 162 -9.01 -8.08 -6.67
C PHE A 162 -7.98 -7.25 -5.89
N LEU A 163 -6.78 -7.79 -5.73
CA LEU A 163 -5.69 -7.13 -4.99
C LEU A 163 -5.47 -5.69 -5.46
N GLY A 164 -5.47 -5.45 -6.77
CA GLY A 164 -5.19 -4.13 -7.34
C GLY A 164 -6.26 -3.09 -7.05
N ASP A 165 -7.53 -3.49 -6.99
CA ASP A 165 -8.62 -2.58 -6.67
C ASP A 165 -8.66 -2.24 -5.17
N PHE A 166 -8.30 -3.21 -4.32
CA PHE A 166 -8.20 -3.00 -2.88
C PHE A 166 -6.99 -2.14 -2.50
N GLU A 167 -5.85 -2.34 -3.17
CA GLU A 167 -4.70 -1.43 -3.08
C GLU A 167 -5.09 -0.01 -3.49
N SER A 168 -5.93 0.13 -4.52
CA SER A 168 -6.42 1.42 -5.00
C SER A 168 -7.29 2.11 -3.97
N LEU A 169 -8.23 1.37 -3.39
CA LEU A 169 -9.08 1.88 -2.31
C LEU A 169 -8.24 2.28 -1.09
N THR A 170 -7.25 1.47 -0.74
CA THR A 170 -6.36 1.74 0.40
C THR A 170 -5.49 2.97 0.13
N GLY A 171 -4.92 3.10 -1.07
CA GLY A 171 -4.20 4.32 -1.48
C GLY A 171 -5.09 5.57 -1.44
N ALA A 172 -6.35 5.43 -1.82
CA ALA A 172 -7.31 6.52 -1.87
C ALA A 172 -7.70 7.01 -0.47
N LEU A 173 -7.97 6.08 0.45
CA LEU A 173 -8.45 6.36 1.81
C LEU A 173 -7.35 6.61 2.83
N SER A 174 -6.17 6.00 2.64
CA SER A 174 -5.07 6.09 3.61
C SER A 174 -3.91 6.94 3.08
N THR A 175 -3.33 6.59 1.94
CA THR A 175 -2.10 7.24 1.48
C THR A 175 -2.33 8.70 1.08
N PHE A 176 -3.35 9.03 0.28
CA PHE A 176 -3.61 10.43 -0.05
C PHE A 176 -3.87 11.29 1.19
N PRO A 177 -4.79 10.90 2.11
CA PRO A 177 -5.06 11.71 3.29
C PRO A 177 -3.88 11.81 4.25
N LEU A 178 -3.19 10.71 4.54
CA LEU A 178 -2.12 10.72 5.54
C LEU A 178 -0.83 11.36 5.00
N THR A 179 -0.42 11.00 3.79
CA THR A 179 0.89 11.40 3.24
C THR A 179 0.88 12.79 2.64
N PHE A 180 -0.21 13.19 1.96
CA PHE A 180 -0.23 14.44 1.21
C PHE A 180 -1.10 15.52 1.87
N ILE A 181 -2.30 15.17 2.32
CA ILE A 181 -3.23 16.14 2.90
C ILE A 181 -2.79 16.50 4.33
N LEU A 182 -2.73 15.51 5.22
CA LEU A 182 -2.43 15.70 6.64
C LEU A 182 -1.01 16.23 6.84
N ALA A 183 -0.01 15.64 6.17
CA ALA A 183 1.37 16.11 6.30
C ALA A 183 1.56 17.57 5.84
N SER A 184 0.99 17.95 4.68
CA SER A 184 1.07 19.33 4.19
C SER A 184 0.34 20.30 5.12
N HIS A 185 -0.83 19.91 5.62
CA HIS A 185 -1.60 20.72 6.57
C HIS A 185 -0.88 20.87 7.92
N MET A 186 -0.31 19.80 8.47
CA MET A 186 0.48 19.86 9.69
C MET A 186 1.70 20.77 9.54
N TYR A 187 2.40 20.68 8.41
CA TYR A 187 3.55 21.54 8.11
C TYR A 187 3.15 23.02 8.00
N LEU A 188 2.03 23.31 7.32
CA LEU A 188 1.44 24.65 7.26
C LEU A 188 1.15 25.22 8.66
N VAL A 189 0.48 24.45 9.52
CA VAL A 189 0.13 24.88 10.88
C VAL A 189 1.38 25.10 11.73
N ALA A 190 2.35 24.19 11.67
CA ALA A 190 3.55 24.25 12.50
C ALA A 190 4.53 25.37 12.09
N LYS A 191 4.60 25.73 10.80
CA LYS A 191 5.60 26.67 10.27
C LYS A 191 5.02 27.94 9.66
N LYS A 192 3.72 28.22 9.85
CA LYS A 192 2.98 29.34 9.23
C LYS A 192 3.73 30.67 9.21
N SER A 193 4.31 31.10 10.32
CA SER A 193 4.99 32.40 10.46
C SER A 193 6.33 32.49 9.70
N SER A 194 6.94 31.36 9.38
CA SER A 194 8.23 31.26 8.69
C SER A 194 8.12 31.00 7.19
N LEU A 195 6.91 30.70 6.68
CA LEU A 195 6.67 30.35 5.29
C LEU A 195 6.32 31.59 4.46
N SER A 196 6.93 31.71 3.29
CA SER A 196 6.54 32.70 2.28
C SER A 196 5.09 32.49 1.82
N SER A 197 4.41 33.54 1.39
CA SER A 197 3.05 33.47 0.83
C SER A 197 2.94 32.48 -0.34
N LEU A 198 4.00 32.37 -1.17
CA LEU A 198 4.07 31.42 -2.26
C LEU A 198 4.12 29.96 -1.76
N GLN A 199 4.92 29.69 -0.73
CA GLN A 199 5.03 28.36 -0.13
C GLN A 199 3.71 27.93 0.54
N GLN A 200 3.04 28.87 1.20
CA GLN A 200 1.72 28.63 1.79
C GLN A 200 0.67 28.29 0.73
N SER A 201 0.64 29.06 -0.37
CA SER A 201 -0.24 28.81 -1.51
C SER A 201 0.02 27.43 -2.13
N TRP A 202 1.29 27.07 -2.33
CA TRP A 202 1.67 25.76 -2.87
C TRP A 202 1.21 24.60 -1.97
N LEU A 203 1.39 24.70 -0.66
CA LEU A 203 0.95 23.66 0.28
C LEU A 203 -0.59 23.54 0.32
N TRP A 204 -1.31 24.66 0.28
CA TRP A 204 -2.77 24.65 0.17
C TRP A 204 -3.26 24.05 -1.14
N LEU A 205 -2.59 24.34 -2.26
CA LEU A 205 -2.89 23.72 -3.55
C LEU A 205 -2.73 22.20 -3.46
N ASN A 206 -1.65 21.70 -2.85
CA ASN A 206 -1.46 20.26 -2.63
C ASN A 206 -2.59 19.66 -1.79
N VAL A 207 -2.95 20.31 -0.68
CA VAL A 207 -4.07 19.86 0.19
C VAL A 207 -5.36 19.74 -0.62
N VAL A 208 -5.74 20.76 -1.39
CA VAL A 208 -6.98 20.75 -2.20
C VAL A 208 -6.90 19.71 -3.32
N PHE A 209 -5.80 19.67 -4.07
CA PHE A 209 -5.61 18.74 -5.18
C PHE A 209 -5.68 17.28 -4.72
N PHE A 210 -4.93 16.91 -3.67
CA PHE A 210 -4.92 15.55 -3.15
C PHE A 210 -6.23 15.18 -2.44
N SER A 211 -6.97 16.15 -1.90
CA SER A 211 -8.35 15.93 -1.41
C SER A 211 -9.29 15.53 -2.54
N CYS A 212 -9.28 16.28 -3.65
CA CYS A 212 -10.07 15.96 -4.84
C CYS A 212 -9.66 14.60 -5.43
N MET A 213 -8.36 14.31 -5.51
CA MET A 213 -7.83 13.02 -5.97
C MET A 213 -8.25 11.87 -5.06
N SER A 214 -8.21 12.04 -3.74
CA SER A 214 -8.65 11.03 -2.76
C SER A 214 -10.11 10.67 -2.95
N ILE A 215 -10.99 11.67 -3.13
CA ILE A 215 -12.42 11.45 -3.38
C ILE A 215 -12.61 10.73 -4.73
N ALA A 216 -11.99 11.24 -5.80
CA ALA A 216 -12.10 10.65 -7.13
C ALA A 216 -11.59 9.19 -7.16
N ALA A 217 -10.45 8.92 -6.52
CA ALA A 217 -9.87 7.60 -6.41
C ALA A 217 -10.72 6.65 -5.55
N THR A 218 -11.35 7.15 -4.49
CA THR A 218 -12.28 6.35 -3.69
C THR A 218 -13.48 5.92 -4.53
N VAL A 219 -14.09 6.84 -5.28
CA VAL A 219 -15.20 6.52 -6.20
C VAL A 219 -14.76 5.54 -7.29
N ALA A 220 -13.58 5.74 -7.85
CA ALA A 220 -13.01 4.86 -8.87
C ALA A 220 -12.78 3.44 -8.33
N ALA A 221 -12.12 3.31 -7.18
CA ALA A 221 -11.84 2.03 -6.56
C ALA A 221 -13.11 1.28 -6.18
N ILE A 222 -14.10 1.95 -5.57
CA ILE A 222 -15.41 1.33 -5.26
C ILE A 222 -16.07 0.82 -6.55
N ARG A 223 -16.06 1.62 -7.62
CA ARG A 223 -16.64 1.19 -8.90
C ARG A 223 -15.90 -0.02 -9.48
N LEU A 224 -14.57 -0.03 -9.44
CA LEU A 224 -13.76 -1.16 -9.93
C LEU A 224 -14.10 -2.43 -9.15
N ILE A 225 -14.09 -2.37 -7.81
CA ILE A 225 -14.51 -3.47 -6.93
C ILE A 225 -15.92 -3.96 -7.26
N VAL A 226 -16.89 -3.06 -7.46
CA VAL A 226 -18.27 -3.44 -7.79
C VAL A 226 -18.38 -4.08 -9.18
N VAL A 227 -17.60 -3.64 -10.16
CA VAL A 227 -17.61 -4.22 -11.50
C VAL A 227 -16.95 -5.59 -11.50
N ASP A 228 -15.83 -5.74 -10.81
CA ASP A 228 -15.06 -6.98 -10.81
C ASP A 228 -15.70 -8.03 -9.90
N SER A 229 -16.29 -7.64 -8.76
CA SER A 229 -17.06 -8.54 -7.89
C SER A 229 -18.24 -9.23 -8.57
N LYS A 230 -18.84 -8.63 -9.60
CA LYS A 230 -19.89 -9.29 -10.41
C LYS A 230 -19.41 -10.51 -11.18
N LYS A 231 -18.11 -10.62 -11.44
CA LYS A 231 -17.50 -11.76 -12.13
C LYS A 231 -17.03 -12.84 -11.15
N TYR A 232 -16.94 -12.50 -9.86
CA TYR A 232 -16.45 -13.40 -8.84
C TYR A 232 -17.58 -14.21 -8.20
N HIS A 233 -17.32 -15.49 -8.03
CA HIS A 233 -18.14 -16.38 -7.22
C HIS A 233 -17.26 -16.85 -6.06
N VAL A 234 -17.75 -16.65 -4.83
CA VAL A 234 -17.03 -17.06 -3.63
C VAL A 234 -16.88 -18.58 -3.68
N PHE A 235 -15.64 -19.08 -3.63
CA PHE A 235 -15.32 -20.51 -3.68
C PHE A 235 -15.77 -21.23 -4.98
N ALA A 236 -15.62 -20.59 -6.14
CA ALA A 236 -16.01 -21.19 -7.42
C ALA A 236 -15.30 -22.52 -7.78
N ASP A 237 -14.16 -22.81 -7.14
CA ASP A 237 -13.36 -24.02 -7.32
C ASP A 237 -13.54 -25.06 -6.17
N VAL A 238 -14.63 -24.97 -5.40
CA VAL A 238 -15.04 -25.99 -4.40
C VAL A 238 -16.28 -26.73 -4.87
#